data_AF-A0A7M1AUH3-F1
#
_entry.id   AF-A0A7M1AUH3-F1
#
_cell.length_a   1.000
_cell.length_b   1.000
_cell.length_c   1.000
_cell.angle_alpha   90.00
_cell.angle_beta   90.00
_cell.angle_gamma   90.00
#
_symmetry.space_group_name_H-M   'P 1'
#
loop_
_entity.id
_entity.type
_entity.pdbx_description
1 polymer ?
#
loop_
_entity_poly.entity_id
_entity_poly.type
_entity_poly.pdbx_seq_one_letter_code
_entity_poly.pdbx_strand_id
1 'polypeptide(L)'
;MKKIFVVILSLSMFSTLLLAVGPGNGTESKYIGKQIGKCYVDKITVKYKLDSLMGEAIVNGAYKATGSDSDCKLPYSTVVWLKVKNNSGGYGYVKLAPTSPKTNGRYGYNVSGSPSWNDLICGYSGTRKTSCLDSSSAKNIWKTGYVSDFVVQW
;
A
#
# COMPACT_ATOMS: atom_id res chain seq x y z
N MET A 1 3.70 68.57 -16.15
CA MET A 1 3.57 67.43 -17.10
C MET A 1 3.57 66.14 -16.29
N LYS A 2 2.42 65.44 -16.22
CA LYS A 2 2.20 64.25 -15.38
C LYS A 2 2.56 62.99 -16.17
N LYS A 3 3.44 62.13 -15.64
CA LYS A 3 3.72 60.78 -16.19
C LYS A 3 2.98 59.76 -15.35
N ILE A 4 2.07 59.01 -15.98
CA ILE A 4 1.28 57.94 -15.36
C ILE A 4 2.04 56.63 -15.60
N PHE A 5 2.50 55.99 -14.52
CA PHE A 5 3.03 54.63 -14.55
C PHE A 5 1.87 53.66 -14.39
N VAL A 6 1.60 52.85 -15.42
CA VAL A 6 0.63 51.75 -15.36
C VAL A 6 1.40 50.48 -14.99
N VAL A 7 1.16 49.97 -13.78
CA VAL A 7 1.69 48.67 -13.33
C VAL A 7 0.63 47.61 -13.66
N ILE A 8 0.92 46.76 -14.63
CA ILE A 8 0.08 45.61 -14.99
C ILE A 8 0.46 44.46 -14.06
N LEU A 9 -0.40 44.19 -13.07
CA LEU A 9 -0.26 43.07 -12.14
C LEU A 9 -0.83 41.81 -12.82
N SER A 10 0.04 40.93 -13.34
CA SER A 10 -0.39 39.64 -13.88
C SER A 10 -0.61 38.64 -12.74
N LEU A 11 -1.89 38.33 -12.45
CA LEU A 11 -2.26 37.21 -11.58
C LEU A 11 -2.00 35.89 -12.33
N SER A 12 -0.90 35.20 -12.02
CA SER A 12 -0.70 33.81 -12.41
C SER A 12 -1.48 32.89 -11.48
N MET A 13 -2.63 32.41 -11.94
CA MET A 13 -3.35 31.30 -11.31
C MET A 13 -2.50 30.03 -11.42
N PHE A 14 -1.83 29.64 -10.34
CA PHE A 14 -1.25 28.30 -10.21
C PHE A 14 -2.40 27.29 -10.07
N SER A 15 -2.77 26.66 -11.18
CA SER A 15 -3.63 25.49 -11.14
C SER A 15 -2.91 24.39 -10.37
N THR A 16 -3.36 24.10 -9.15
CA THR A 16 -2.85 22.97 -8.38
C THR A 16 -3.26 21.70 -9.08
N LEU A 17 -2.35 21.10 -9.86
CA LEU A 17 -2.49 19.73 -10.31
C LEU A 17 -2.66 18.86 -9.07
N LEU A 18 -3.87 18.34 -8.85
CA LEU A 18 -4.14 17.25 -7.91
C LEU A 18 -3.45 16.00 -8.47
N LEU A 19 -2.13 15.93 -8.34
CA LEU A 19 -1.41 14.68 -8.57
C LEU A 19 -1.89 13.69 -7.52
N ALA A 20 -2.21 12.49 -7.97
CA ALA A 20 -2.46 11.38 -7.07
C ALA A 20 -1.17 11.16 -6.25
N VAL A 21 -1.22 11.43 -4.94
CA VAL A 21 -0.04 11.38 -4.07
C VAL A 21 -0.14 10.14 -3.20
N GLY A 22 0.81 9.23 -3.31
CA GLY A 22 0.93 8.09 -2.41
C GLY A 22 2.28 7.40 -2.51
N PRO A 23 2.49 6.33 -1.72
CA PRO A 23 3.74 5.58 -1.72
C PRO A 23 4.09 4.92 -3.06
N GLY A 24 3.17 4.95 -4.03
CA GLY A 24 3.39 4.52 -5.40
C GLY A 24 2.81 3.14 -5.67
N ASN A 25 3.29 2.55 -6.76
CA ASN A 25 2.87 1.23 -7.21
C ASN A 25 4.10 0.38 -7.51
N GLY A 26 3.96 -0.94 -7.38
CA GLY A 26 5.08 -1.85 -7.54
C GLY A 26 4.68 -3.31 -7.51
N THR A 27 5.67 -4.15 -7.79
CA THR A 27 5.57 -5.61 -7.68
C THR A 27 6.76 -6.12 -6.88
N GLU A 28 6.49 -6.80 -5.78
CA GLU A 28 7.53 -7.37 -4.91
C GLU A 28 7.38 -8.88 -4.87
N SER A 29 8.49 -9.60 -4.82
CA SER A 29 8.49 -11.06 -4.72
C SER A 29 9.43 -11.55 -3.64
N LYS A 30 9.00 -12.54 -2.88
CA LYS A 30 9.82 -13.20 -1.85
C LYS A 30 9.70 -14.70 -1.94
N TYR A 31 10.84 -15.37 -1.80
CA TYR A 31 10.87 -16.79 -1.49
C TYR A 31 10.50 -17.01 -0.03
N ILE A 32 9.54 -17.89 0.20
CA ILE A 32 8.94 -18.16 1.51
C ILE A 32 9.46 -19.51 2.04
N GLY A 33 9.47 -20.55 1.20
CA GLY A 33 10.06 -21.85 1.50
C GLY A 33 9.48 -22.54 2.74
N LYS A 34 8.21 -22.29 3.10
CA LYS A 34 7.57 -22.83 4.30
C LYS A 34 6.09 -23.12 4.08
N GLN A 35 5.49 -23.85 5.02
CA GLN A 35 4.06 -24.10 5.03
C GLN A 35 3.27 -22.87 5.47
N ILE A 36 2.21 -22.55 4.73
CA ILE A 36 1.17 -21.58 5.07
C ILE A 36 -0.15 -22.37 5.16
N GLY A 37 -0.64 -22.57 6.38
CA GLY A 37 -1.69 -23.53 6.65
C GLY A 37 -1.25 -24.94 6.26
N LYS A 38 -1.95 -25.55 5.28
CA LYS A 38 -1.63 -26.90 4.76
C LYS A 38 -0.79 -26.86 3.47
N CYS A 39 -0.55 -25.68 2.90
CA CYS A 39 0.12 -25.53 1.62
C CYS A 39 1.59 -25.22 1.81
N TYR A 40 2.48 -25.92 1.10
CA TYR A 40 3.87 -25.52 0.99
C TYR A 40 3.98 -24.38 -0.04
N VAL A 41 4.57 -23.24 0.35
CA VAL A 41 4.68 -22.06 -0.52
C VAL A 41 6.15 -21.73 -0.75
N ASP A 42 6.56 -21.80 -2.01
CA ASP A 42 7.92 -21.48 -2.46
C ASP A 42 8.13 -19.98 -2.57
N LYS A 43 7.18 -19.28 -3.21
CA LYS A 43 7.31 -17.85 -3.53
C LYS A 43 5.96 -17.15 -3.51
N ILE A 44 5.95 -15.95 -2.97
CA ILE A 44 4.81 -15.03 -3.03
C ILE A 44 5.22 -13.80 -3.82
N THR A 45 4.36 -13.38 -4.75
CA THR A 45 4.50 -12.12 -5.48
C THR A 45 3.31 -11.24 -5.18
N VAL A 46 3.55 -10.03 -4.70
CA VAL A 46 2.55 -9.02 -4.34
C VAL A 46 2.63 -7.87 -5.33
N LYS A 47 1.48 -7.49 -5.90
CA LYS A 47 1.28 -6.25 -6.64
C LYS A 47 0.52 -5.28 -5.77
N TYR A 48 0.95 -4.03 -5.74
CA TYR A 48 0.28 -2.99 -4.99
C TYR A 48 0.23 -1.67 -5.77
N LYS A 49 -0.79 -0.87 -5.47
CA LYS A 49 -0.90 0.53 -5.83
C LYS A 49 -1.49 1.27 -4.65
N LEU A 50 -0.67 2.10 -4.01
CA LEU A 50 -1.01 2.93 -2.85
C LEU A 50 -1.03 4.38 -3.31
N ASP A 51 -2.22 4.97 -3.30
CA ASP A 51 -2.47 6.28 -3.91
C ASP A 51 -3.37 7.16 -3.01
N SER A 52 -3.63 8.39 -3.41
CA SER A 52 -4.71 9.18 -2.82
C SER A 52 -5.57 9.84 -3.89
N LEU A 53 -6.86 9.92 -3.61
CA LEU A 53 -7.84 10.58 -4.46
C LEU A 53 -8.75 11.44 -3.60
N MET A 54 -8.89 12.72 -3.93
CA MET A 54 -9.75 13.67 -3.21
C MET A 54 -9.51 13.73 -1.69
N GLY A 55 -8.27 13.54 -1.26
CA GLY A 55 -7.89 13.59 0.16
C GLY A 55 -8.11 12.27 0.92
N GLU A 56 -8.56 11.22 0.24
CA GLU A 56 -8.71 9.88 0.79
C GLU A 56 -7.57 8.97 0.35
N ALA A 57 -7.16 8.05 1.23
CA ALA A 57 -6.18 7.04 0.88
C ALA A 57 -6.83 5.97 0.01
N ILE A 58 -6.12 5.48 -1.00
CA ILE A 58 -6.56 4.40 -1.87
C ILE A 58 -5.54 3.26 -1.79
N VAL A 59 -5.99 2.11 -1.33
CA VAL A 59 -5.17 0.89 -1.20
C VAL A 59 -5.67 -0.12 -2.21
N ASN A 60 -4.84 -0.45 -3.19
CA ASN A 60 -5.08 -1.54 -4.12
C ASN A 60 -3.98 -2.59 -4.00
N GLY A 61 -4.35 -3.87 -4.00
CA GLY A 61 -3.36 -4.92 -4.04
C GLY A 61 -3.90 -6.31 -4.32
N ALA A 62 -3.04 -7.12 -4.93
CA ALA A 62 -3.27 -8.53 -5.19
C ALA A 62 -1.98 -9.30 -4.97
N TYR A 63 -2.07 -10.56 -4.57
CA TYR A 63 -0.90 -11.43 -4.52
C TYR A 63 -1.17 -12.75 -5.22
N LYS A 64 -0.09 -13.40 -5.63
CA LYS A 64 -0.06 -14.78 -6.11
C LYS A 64 0.94 -15.57 -5.28
N ALA A 65 0.69 -16.86 -5.14
CA ALA A 65 1.62 -17.79 -4.50
C ALA A 65 1.95 -18.92 -5.48
N THR A 66 3.18 -19.40 -5.43
CA THR A 66 3.62 -20.64 -6.08
C THR A 66 4.08 -21.60 -5.01
N GLY A 67 3.73 -22.87 -5.15
CA GLY A 67 4.04 -23.93 -4.21
C GLY A 67 4.12 -25.29 -4.90
N SER A 68 4.48 -26.31 -4.14
CA SER A 68 4.62 -27.68 -4.65
C SER A 68 3.30 -28.30 -5.12
N ASP A 69 2.19 -27.95 -4.47
CA ASP A 69 0.84 -28.33 -4.89
C ASP A 69 0.15 -27.12 -5.51
N SER A 70 -0.15 -27.17 -6.81
CA SER A 70 -0.78 -26.05 -7.52
C SER A 70 -2.24 -25.82 -7.12
N ASP A 71 -2.95 -26.84 -6.62
CA ASP A 71 -4.37 -26.73 -6.27
C ASP A 71 -4.61 -26.39 -4.80
N CYS A 72 -3.54 -26.36 -4.00
CA CYS A 72 -3.63 -26.03 -2.60
C CYS A 72 -4.11 -24.58 -2.39
N LYS A 73 -5.18 -24.45 -1.61
CA LYS A 73 -5.79 -23.16 -1.27
C LYS A 73 -5.18 -22.63 0.02
N LEU A 74 -4.62 -21.42 -0.03
CA LEU A 74 -4.12 -20.76 1.16
C LEU A 74 -5.28 -20.48 2.15
N PRO A 75 -5.00 -20.45 3.47
CA PRO A 75 -6.00 -20.08 4.47
C PRO A 75 -6.62 -18.73 4.17
N TYR A 76 -7.95 -18.60 4.32
CA TYR A 76 -8.66 -17.32 4.14
C TYR A 76 -8.21 -16.23 5.14
N SER A 77 -7.57 -16.62 6.24
CA SER A 77 -6.94 -15.72 7.21
C SER A 77 -5.62 -15.11 6.74
N THR A 78 -5.11 -15.52 5.57
CA THR A 78 -3.83 -15.02 5.06
C THR A 78 -3.92 -13.53 4.77
N VAL A 79 -3.04 -12.76 5.39
CA VAL A 79 -2.93 -11.30 5.24
C VAL A 79 -1.53 -10.96 4.76
N VAL A 80 -1.46 -9.98 3.86
CA VAL A 80 -0.20 -9.37 3.42
C VAL A 80 -0.09 -7.99 4.05
N TRP A 81 1.01 -7.74 4.76
CA TRP A 81 1.34 -6.46 5.37
C TRP A 81 2.41 -5.78 4.52
N LEU A 82 2.08 -4.67 3.86
CA LEU A 82 3.06 -3.87 3.13
C LEU A 82 3.75 -2.92 4.09
N LYS A 83 5.08 -3.00 4.21
CA LYS A 83 5.87 -2.08 5.00
C LYS A 83 6.08 -0.78 4.23
N VAL A 84 5.43 0.29 4.67
CA VAL A 84 5.63 1.64 4.14
C VAL A 84 6.55 2.39 5.09
N LYS A 85 7.59 3.03 4.55
CA LYS A 85 8.50 3.87 5.32
C LYS A 85 8.86 5.13 4.57
N ASN A 86 9.27 6.18 5.28
CA ASN A 86 9.84 7.39 4.70
C ASN A 86 11.33 7.53 5.01
N ASN A 87 11.98 8.50 4.37
CA ASN A 87 13.41 8.74 4.54
C ASN A 87 13.80 9.27 5.93
N SER A 88 12.83 9.80 6.69
CA SER A 88 13.02 10.27 8.06
C SER A 88 12.95 9.14 9.11
N GLY A 89 12.82 7.88 8.69
CA GLY A 89 12.80 6.72 9.57
C GLY A 89 11.42 6.33 10.11
N GLY A 90 10.36 7.11 9.81
CA GLY A 90 8.98 6.73 10.12
C GLY A 90 8.53 5.55 9.27
N TYR A 91 7.88 4.57 9.89
CA TYR A 91 7.38 3.39 9.18
C TYR A 91 6.11 2.82 9.81
N GLY A 92 5.41 1.99 9.04
CA GLY A 92 4.34 1.15 9.52
C GLY A 92 3.86 0.22 8.42
N TYR A 93 2.71 -0.40 8.63
CA TYR A 93 2.19 -1.42 7.74
C TYR A 93 0.80 -1.09 7.24
N VAL A 94 0.61 -1.29 5.93
CA VAL A 94 -0.68 -1.22 5.26
C VAL A 94 -1.18 -2.64 5.05
N LYS A 95 -2.41 -2.91 5.50
CA LYS A 95 -3.03 -4.22 5.35
C LYS A 95 -3.54 -4.42 3.93
N LEU A 96 -3.08 -5.48 3.28
CA LEU A 96 -3.69 -6.05 2.08
C LEU A 96 -4.33 -7.39 2.45
N ALA A 97 -5.64 -7.49 2.26
CA ALA A 97 -6.40 -8.73 2.44
C ALA A 97 -7.22 -9.07 1.18
N PRO A 98 -6.57 -9.29 0.01
CA PRO A 98 -7.26 -9.81 -1.16
C PRO A 98 -7.70 -11.25 -0.93
N THR A 99 -8.53 -11.78 -1.84
CA THR A 99 -8.93 -13.19 -1.76
C THR A 99 -7.71 -14.08 -1.85
N SER A 100 -7.57 -15.02 -0.90
CA SER A 100 -6.44 -15.94 -0.85
C SER A 100 -6.39 -16.81 -2.10
N PRO A 101 -5.32 -16.74 -2.92
CA PRO A 101 -5.18 -17.52 -4.13
C PRO A 101 -4.80 -18.97 -3.81
N LYS A 102 -4.93 -19.81 -4.83
CA LYS A 102 -4.25 -21.10 -4.88
C LYS A 102 -2.75 -20.90 -5.12
N THR A 103 -1.94 -21.90 -4.81
CA THR A 103 -0.49 -21.94 -5.07
C THR A 103 -0.12 -22.27 -6.53
N ASN A 104 -0.97 -21.91 -7.51
CA ASN A 104 -0.77 -22.13 -8.95
C ASN A 104 -0.12 -20.94 -9.69
N GLY A 105 0.39 -19.94 -8.97
CA GLY A 105 1.00 -18.76 -9.57
C GLY A 105 0.03 -17.79 -10.23
N ARG A 106 -1.28 -17.93 -10.01
CA ARG A 106 -2.29 -16.94 -10.43
C ARG A 106 -2.58 -15.94 -9.31
N TYR A 107 -2.88 -14.70 -9.69
CA TYR A 107 -3.28 -13.67 -8.72
C TYR A 107 -4.66 -13.97 -8.15
N GLY A 108 -4.81 -13.73 -6.85
CA GLY A 108 -6.13 -13.65 -6.22
C GLY A 108 -6.90 -12.42 -6.68
N TYR A 109 -8.19 -12.35 -6.34
CA TYR A 109 -9.00 -11.17 -6.63
C TYR A 109 -8.44 -9.94 -5.91
N ASN A 110 -8.26 -8.86 -6.67
CA ASN A 110 -7.74 -7.59 -6.17
C ASN A 110 -8.66 -7.04 -5.07
N VAL A 111 -8.06 -6.54 -3.98
CA VAL A 111 -8.78 -5.71 -3.02
C VAL A 111 -8.50 -4.25 -3.34
N SER A 112 -9.57 -3.47 -3.46
CA SER A 112 -9.52 -2.01 -3.49
C SER A 112 -10.25 -1.51 -2.26
N GLY A 113 -9.66 -0.54 -1.55
CA GLY A 113 -10.30 0.06 -0.40
C GLY A 113 -9.81 1.47 -0.13
N SER A 114 -10.64 2.25 0.55
CA SER A 114 -10.29 3.58 1.03
C SER A 114 -10.34 3.64 2.56
N PRO A 115 -9.30 3.13 3.24
CA PRO A 115 -9.29 3.14 4.70
C PRO A 115 -9.09 4.56 5.23
N SER A 116 -9.67 4.83 6.41
CA SER A 116 -9.43 6.07 7.15
C SER A 116 -7.94 6.25 7.44
N TRP A 117 -7.47 7.50 7.40
CA TRP A 117 -6.08 7.85 7.72
C TRP A 117 -5.63 7.37 9.12
N ASN A 118 -6.54 7.29 10.09
CA ASN A 118 -6.26 6.80 11.44
C ASN A 118 -6.14 5.26 11.54
N ASP A 119 -6.47 4.53 10.47
CA ASP A 119 -6.41 3.05 10.41
C ASP A 119 -5.64 2.55 9.17
N LEU A 120 -4.94 3.46 8.47
CA LEU A 120 -4.24 3.15 7.23
C LEU A 120 -2.87 2.53 7.47
N ILE A 121 -2.08 3.14 8.36
CA ILE A 121 -0.71 2.73 8.67
C ILE A 121 -0.65 2.32 10.14
N CYS A 122 -0.45 1.04 10.39
CA CYS A 122 -0.46 0.47 11.73
C CYS A 122 0.72 -0.45 11.97
N GLY A 123 0.98 -0.77 13.24
CA GLY A 123 1.67 -2.01 13.57
C GLY A 123 0.79 -3.23 13.27
N TYR A 124 1.38 -4.42 13.36
CA TYR A 124 0.63 -5.67 13.26
C TYR A 124 1.16 -6.71 14.25
N SER A 125 0.29 -7.65 14.61
CA SER A 125 0.63 -8.88 15.33
C SER A 125 -0.13 -10.03 14.69
N GLY A 126 0.61 -10.93 14.01
CA GLY A 126 0.02 -11.95 13.14
C GLY A 126 -0.89 -11.35 12.07
N THR A 127 -2.17 -11.71 12.07
CA THR A 127 -3.18 -11.25 11.09
C THR A 127 -3.94 -9.99 11.53
N ARG A 128 -3.65 -9.46 12.73
CA ARG A 128 -4.36 -8.33 13.34
C ARG A 128 -3.54 -7.04 13.27
N LYS A 129 -4.24 -5.91 13.04
CA LYS A 129 -3.67 -4.57 13.23
C LYS A 129 -3.44 -4.34 14.72
N THR A 130 -2.40 -3.60 15.06
CA THR A 130 -2.16 -3.11 16.43
C THR A 130 -2.28 -1.58 16.43
N SER A 131 -1.46 -0.87 17.21
CA SER A 131 -1.51 0.59 17.26
C SER A 131 -1.30 1.21 15.89
N CYS A 132 -2.22 2.10 15.51
CA CYS A 132 -2.18 2.84 14.27
C CYS A 132 -1.59 4.23 14.50
N LEU A 133 -0.97 4.77 13.46
CA LEU A 133 -0.53 6.16 13.45
C LEU A 133 -1.76 7.07 13.42
N ASP A 134 -1.62 8.25 14.02
CA ASP A 134 -2.61 9.31 13.84
C ASP A 134 -2.66 9.77 12.38
N SER A 135 -3.76 10.42 11.98
CA SER A 135 -3.98 10.87 10.61
C SER A 135 -2.87 11.77 10.07
N SER A 136 -2.23 12.60 10.89
CA SER A 136 -1.20 13.53 10.42
C SER A 136 0.07 12.75 10.07
N SER A 137 0.51 11.89 10.98
CA SER A 137 1.66 11.01 10.79
C SER A 137 1.46 10.04 9.62
N ALA A 138 0.26 9.44 9.50
CA ALA A 138 -0.07 8.55 8.41
C ALA A 138 -0.02 9.27 7.05
N LYS A 139 -0.62 10.47 6.94
CA LYS A 139 -0.56 11.29 5.71
C LYS A 139 0.87 11.68 5.35
N ASN A 140 1.72 12.00 6.35
CA ASN A 140 3.10 12.35 6.09
C ASN A 140 3.89 11.18 5.48
N ILE A 141 3.78 9.99 6.07
CA ILE A 141 4.40 8.77 5.52
C ILE A 141 3.78 8.43 4.16
N TRP A 142 2.48 8.61 3.98
CA TRP A 142 1.83 8.33 2.70
C TRP A 142 2.37 9.19 1.57
N LYS A 143 2.62 10.48 1.83
CA LYS A 143 3.11 11.42 0.81
C LYS A 143 4.59 11.28 0.48
N THR A 144 5.39 10.93 1.48
CA THR A 144 6.87 10.96 1.37
C THR A 144 7.50 9.56 1.38
N GLY A 145 6.70 8.54 1.65
CA GLY A 145 7.16 7.18 1.82
C GLY A 145 7.10 6.37 0.55
N TYR A 146 7.58 5.13 0.69
CA TYR A 146 7.55 4.11 -0.34
C TYR A 146 7.35 2.75 0.33
N VAL A 147 6.86 1.79 -0.44
CA VAL A 147 6.81 0.40 0.02
C VAL A 147 8.23 -0.15 -0.05
N SER A 148 8.72 -0.59 1.11
CA SER A 148 10.09 -1.10 1.25
C SER A 148 10.16 -2.60 1.42
N ASP A 149 9.06 -3.21 1.86
CA ASP A 149 9.01 -4.64 2.09
C ASP A 149 7.56 -5.14 2.21
N PHE A 150 7.36 -6.45 2.27
CA PHE A 150 6.09 -7.04 2.71
C PHE A 150 6.27 -8.27 3.60
N VAL A 151 5.28 -8.53 4.45
CA VAL A 151 5.22 -9.70 5.33
C VAL A 151 3.89 -10.44 5.13
N VAL A 152 3.93 -11.76 5.16
CA VAL A 152 2.74 -12.62 5.04
C VAL A 152 2.49 -13.34 6.36
N GLN A 153 1.27 -13.27 6.86
CA GLN A 153 0.81 -13.86 8.13
C GLN A 153 -0.51 -14.59 7.90
N TRP A 154 -0.81 -15.64 8.66
CA TRP A 154 -2.06 -16.44 8.51
C TRP A 154 -2.55 -17.00 9.83
#